data_AF-A0A1K1PRA9-F1
#
_entry.id   AF-A0A1K1PRA9-F1
#
_cell.length_a   1.000
_cell.length_b   1.000
_cell.length_c   1.000
_cell.angle_alpha   90.00
_cell.angle_beta   90.00
_cell.angle_gamma   90.00
#
_symmetry.space_group_name_H-M   'P 1'
#
loop_
_entity.id
_entity.type
_entity.pdbx_description
1 polymer ?
#
loop_
_entity_poly.entity_id
_entity_poly.type
_entity_poly.pdbx_seq_one_letter_code
_entity_poly.pdbx_strand_id
1 'polypeptide(L)'
;MKKVLATSGSVFNTLCCGIFGHYYAVTKKVTSHINEYECIHCKKQVTTDVTGNLSELTPELEDINNTLQKVYKKKHQHTAPQHAA
;
A
#
# COMPACT_ATOMS: atom_id res chain seq x y z
N MET A 1 -14.34 -20.93 -12.41
CA MET A 1 -15.24 -20.28 -11.42
C MET A 1 -14.69 -18.88 -11.15
N LYS A 2 -15.40 -17.83 -11.58
CA LYS A 2 -14.94 -16.45 -11.46
C LYS A 2 -15.36 -15.97 -10.07
N LYS A 3 -14.42 -15.84 -9.12
CA LYS A 3 -14.73 -15.28 -7.81
C LYS A 3 -14.95 -13.78 -7.99
N VAL A 4 -16.20 -13.40 -8.25
CA VAL A 4 -16.64 -12.01 -8.16
C VAL A 4 -16.68 -11.68 -6.67
N LEU A 5 -15.59 -11.09 -6.17
CA LEU A 5 -15.57 -10.53 -4.83
C LEU A 5 -16.55 -9.35 -4.82
N ALA A 6 -17.73 -9.59 -4.26
CA ALA A 6 -18.72 -8.56 -4.00
C ALA A 6 -18.14 -7.59 -2.96
N THR A 7 -17.57 -6.47 -3.42
CA THR A 7 -17.33 -5.33 -2.57
C THR A 7 -18.69 -4.67 -2.31
N SER A 8 -19.18 -4.80 -1.08
CA SER A 8 -20.32 -4.04 -0.57
C SER A 8 -19.91 -2.58 -0.35
N GLY A 9 -19.49 -1.91 -1.43
CA GLY A 9 -19.30 -0.48 -1.53
C GLY A 9 -20.21 -0.03 -2.66
N SER A 10 -21.18 0.86 -2.37
CA SER A 10 -22.24 1.20 -3.32
C SER A 10 -21.67 1.48 -4.72
N VAL A 11 -22.36 1.02 -5.76
CA VAL A 11 -21.96 1.20 -7.17
C VAL A 11 -21.59 2.67 -7.49
N PHE A 12 -22.18 3.60 -6.74
CA PHE A 12 -21.86 5.03 -6.74
C PHE A 12 -20.38 5.34 -6.42
N ASN A 13 -19.77 4.69 -5.43
CA ASN A 13 -18.39 4.96 -5.04
C ASN A 13 -17.39 4.61 -6.15
N THR A 14 -17.64 3.54 -6.91
CA THR A 14 -16.78 3.12 -8.03
C THR A 14 -16.91 4.09 -9.20
N LEU A 15 -18.12 4.60 -9.48
CA LEU A 15 -18.36 5.60 -10.51
C LEU A 15 -17.72 6.95 -10.17
N CYS A 16 -17.79 7.37 -8.90
CA CYS A 16 -17.16 8.62 -8.44
C CYS A 16 -15.63 8.61 -8.66
N CYS A 17 -14.95 7.49 -8.43
CA CYS A 17 -13.51 7.40 -8.69
C CYS A 17 -13.15 7.57 -10.18
N GLY A 18 -14.04 7.19 -11.10
CA GLY A 18 -13.83 7.36 -12.53
C GLY A 18 -13.91 8.83 -12.99
N ILE A 19 -14.65 9.66 -12.26
CA ILE A 19 -14.86 11.08 -12.60
C ILE A 19 -13.92 12.00 -11.80
N PHE A 20 -13.80 11.77 -10.49
CA PHE A 20 -13.01 12.62 -9.58
C PHE A 20 -11.59 12.11 -9.33
N GLY A 21 -11.28 10.88 -9.76
CA GLY A 21 -10.02 10.22 -9.47
C GLY A 21 -10.03 9.47 -8.13
N HIS A 22 -8.95 8.74 -7.88
CA HIS A 22 -8.79 7.95 -6.65
C HIS A 22 -8.20 8.79 -5.53
N TYR A 23 -8.89 8.84 -4.40
CA TYR A 23 -8.33 9.38 -3.15
C TYR A 23 -7.70 8.26 -2.32
N TYR A 24 -6.37 8.20 -2.33
CA TYR A 24 -5.59 7.16 -1.67
C TYR A 24 -5.17 7.59 -0.26
N ALA A 25 -5.47 6.75 0.74
CA ALA A 25 -4.95 6.87 2.10
C ALA A 25 -3.86 5.82 2.35
N VAL A 26 -2.80 6.19 3.07
CA VAL A 26 -1.72 5.26 3.42
C VAL A 26 -2.26 4.19 4.37
N THR A 27 -2.16 2.92 3.99
CA THR A 27 -2.54 1.79 4.85
C THR A 27 -1.33 1.22 5.58
N LYS A 28 -0.15 1.25 4.95
CA LYS A 28 1.07 0.68 5.53
C LYS A 28 2.33 1.35 4.96
N LYS A 29 3.29 1.62 5.85
CA LYS A 29 4.63 2.06 5.47
C LYS A 29 5.56 0.85 5.41
N VAL A 30 5.98 0.45 4.21
CA VAL A 30 6.86 -0.70 3.99
C VAL A 30 8.31 -0.29 4.28
N THR A 31 8.74 0.83 3.69
CA THR A 31 10.04 1.47 3.93
C THR A 31 9.83 3.00 3.99
N SER A 32 10.92 3.78 4.00
CA SER A 32 10.84 5.24 3.83
C SER A 32 10.30 5.68 2.47
N HIS A 33 10.45 4.84 1.42
CA HIS A 33 10.09 5.19 0.04
C HIS A 33 8.92 4.35 -0.51
N ILE A 34 8.67 3.18 0.09
CA ILE A 34 7.63 2.24 -0.35
C ILE A 34 6.49 2.26 0.67
N ASN A 35 5.29 2.58 0.19
CA ASN A 35 4.07 2.63 0.99
C ASN A 35 2.95 1.92 0.25
N GLU A 36 2.07 1.26 0.98
CA GLU A 36 0.81 0.74 0.49
C GLU A 36 -0.32 1.74 0.81
N TYR A 37 -1.28 1.82 -0.09
CA TYR A 37 -2.41 2.73 -0.03
C TYR A 37 -3.70 2.02 -0.38
N GLU A 38 -4.80 2.52 0.15
CA GLU A 38 -6.15 2.10 -0.21
C GLU A 38 -6.99 3.32 -0.57
N CYS A 39 -7.74 3.21 -1.67
CA CYS A 39 -8.71 4.22 -2.03
C CYS A 39 -9.89 4.19 -1.05
N ILE A 40 -10.17 5.32 -0.40
CA ILE A 40 -11.24 5.38 0.62
C ILE A 40 -12.63 5.11 0.05
N HIS A 41 -12.82 5.34 -1.25
CA HIS A 41 -14.11 5.21 -1.93
C HIS A 41 -14.32 3.81 -2.52
N CYS A 42 -13.41 3.35 -3.39
CA CYS A 42 -13.57 2.10 -4.14
C CYS A 42 -12.73 0.94 -3.60
N LYS A 43 -11.96 1.14 -2.53
CA LYS A 43 -11.13 0.10 -1.88
C LYS A 43 -10.04 -0.50 -2.78
N LYS A 44 -9.71 0.16 -3.89
CA LYS A 44 -8.56 -0.20 -4.73
C LYS A 44 -7.27 -0.03 -3.93
N GLN A 45 -6.44 -1.06 -3.92
CA GLN A 45 -5.16 -1.06 -3.22
C GLN A 45 -4.01 -0.88 -4.20
N VAL A 46 -3.05 -0.03 -3.84
CA VAL A 46 -1.87 0.27 -4.63
C VAL A 46 -0.64 0.38 -3.74
N THR A 47 0.55 0.23 -4.30
CA THR A 47 1.82 0.44 -3.61
C THR A 47 2.72 1.36 -4.43
N THR A 48 3.58 2.14 -3.77
CA THR A 48 4.67 2.83 -4.48
C THR A 48 5.78 1.86 -4.82
N ASP A 49 6.34 1.98 -6.03
CA ASP A 49 7.54 1.27 -6.43
C ASP A 49 8.82 2.06 -6.06
N VAL A 50 9.98 1.54 -6.44
CA VAL A 50 11.29 2.17 -6.17
C VAL A 50 11.50 3.51 -6.88
N THR A 51 10.73 3.78 -7.93
CA THR A 51 10.75 5.05 -8.68
C THR A 51 9.71 6.05 -8.17
N GLY A 52 8.86 5.63 -7.22
CA GLY A 52 7.78 6.43 -6.66
C GLY A 52 6.46 6.35 -7.43
N ASN A 53 6.36 5.50 -8.45
CA ASN A 53 5.11 5.30 -9.19
C ASN A 53 4.15 4.38 -8.43
N LEU A 54 2.85 4.55 -8.65
CA LEU A 54 1.82 3.68 -8.07
C LEU A 54 1.56 2.48 -8.97
N SER A 55 1.67 1.28 -8.40
CA SER A 55 1.26 0.02 -9.03
C SER A 55 0.15 -0.65 -8.22
N GLU A 56 -0.65 -1.51 -8.84
CA GLU A 56 -1.64 -2.31 -8.12
C GLU A 56 -0.98 -3.19 -7.07
N LEU A 57 -1.58 -3.25 -5.87
CA LEU A 57 -1.09 -4.13 -4.79
C LEU A 57 -1.63 -5.55 -5.03
N THR A 58 -0.88 -6.34 -5.77
CA THR A 58 -1.19 -7.77 -5.98
C THR A 58 -0.79 -8.59 -4.75
N PRO A 59 -1.35 -9.80 -4.56
CA PRO A 59 -0.94 -10.69 -3.46
C PRO A 59 0.56 -11.01 -3.47
N GLU A 60 1.16 -11.11 -4.65
CA GLU A 60 2.61 -11.32 -4.81
C GLU A 60 3.41 -10.09 -4.34
N LEU A 61 2.98 -8.89 -4.76
CA LEU A 61 3.62 -7.65 -4.31
C LEU A 61 3.43 -7.41 -2.82
N GLU A 62 2.29 -7.83 -2.25
CA GLU A 62 2.05 -7.76 -0.80
C GLU A 62 3.04 -8.64 -0.04
N ASP A 63 3.30 -9.88 -0.50
CA ASP A 63 4.29 -10.77 0.12
C ASP A 63 5.73 -10.21 0.01
N ILE A 64 6.08 -9.68 -1.17
CA ILE A 64 7.35 -8.99 -1.39
C ILE A 64 7.50 -7.81 -0.43
N ASN A 65 6.47 -6.96 -0.30
CA ASN A 65 6.47 -5.81 0.61
C ASN A 65 6.58 -6.25 2.07
N ASN A 66 5.88 -7.31 2.47
CA ASN A 66 5.98 -7.88 3.82
C ASN A 66 7.41 -8.33 4.14
N THR A 67 8.07 -9.00 3.19
CA THR A 67 9.46 -9.43 3.33
C THR A 67 10.41 -8.23 3.36
N LEU A 68 10.22 -7.26 2.47
CA LEU A 68 11.02 -6.05 2.42
C LEU A 68 10.91 -5.24 3.72
N GLN A 69 9.70 -5.11 4.28
CA GLN A 69 9.48 -4.42 5.55
C GLN A 69 10.27 -5.07 6.69
N LYS A 70 10.28 -6.41 6.77
CA LYS A 70 11.05 -7.15 7.79
C LYS A 70 12.55 -6.87 7.66
N VAL A 71 13.09 -6.94 6.43
CA VAL A 71 14.50 -6.66 6.16
C VAL A 71 14.84 -5.20 6.46
N TYR A 72 14.00 -4.26 6.03
CA TYR A 72 14.19 -2.84 6.28
C TYR A 72 14.21 -2.53 7.78
N LYS A 73 13.23 -3.02 8.53
CA LYS A 73 13.19 -2.87 10.00
C LYS A 73 14.44 -3.44 10.65
N LYS A 74 14.84 -4.68 10.29
CA LYS A 74 16.06 -5.31 10.84
C LYS A 74 17.31 -4.46 10.58
N LYS A 75 17.46 -3.91 9.38
CA LYS A 75 18.61 -3.06 9.03
C LYS A 75 18.65 -1.75 9.84
N HIS A 76 17.49 -1.12 10.05
CA HIS A 76 17.40 0.19 10.72
C HIS A 76 17.29 0.08 12.25
N GLN A 77 16.97 -1.09 12.80
CA GLN A 77 16.99 -1.35 14.24
C GLN A 77 18.40 -1.22 14.85
N HIS A 78 19.46 -1.47 14.07
CA HIS A 78 20.84 -1.34 14.52
C HIS A 78 21.41 0.09 14.38
N THR A 79 20.65 1.02 13.80
CA THR A 79 21.10 2.40 13.53
C THR A 79 20.54 3.42 14.54
N ALA A 80 19.96 2.96 15.65
CA ALA A 80 19.68 3.85 16.78
C ALA A 80 21.02 4.35 17.35
N PRO A 81 21.24 5.68 17.47
CA PRO A 81 22.51 6.21 17.95
C PRO A 81 22.76 5.73 19.39
N GLN A 82 23.88 5.04 19.59
CA GLN A 82 24.43 4.68 20.91
C GLN A 82 25.09 5.90 21.60
N HIS A 83 24.48 7.08 21.49
CA HIS A 83 24.96 8.31 22.12
C HIS A 83 23.84 8.91 22.95
N ALA A 84 23.54 8.27 24.07
CA ALA A 84 22.93 8.91 25.23
C ALA A 84 23.84 8.58 26.41
N ALA A 85 24.81 9.47 26.63
CA ALA A 85 25.61 9.55 27.85
C ALA A 85 24.95 10.53 28.81
#